data_AF-A0A7S1ZUD6-F1
#
_entry.id   AF-A0A7S1ZUD6-F1
#
_cell.length_a   1.000
_cell.length_b   1.000
_cell.length_c   1.000
_cell.angle_alpha   90.00
_cell.angle_beta   90.00
_cell.angle_gamma   90.00
#
_symmetry.space_group_name_H-M   'P 1'
#
loop_
_entity.id
_entity.type
_entity.pdbx_description
1 polymer ?
#
loop_
_entity_poly.entity_id
_entity_poly.type
_entity_poly.pdbx_seq_one_letter_code
_entity_poly.pdbx_strand_id
1 'polypeptide(L)'
;MRTVTLLFAFIAAFVVPSPSLAVFEYALDDSTVRAAVEAWLRNETNATDLYGPISGWDVSAVMDASGLFRDASDFDADLSEWSVANLVNASSMFEGCESFSSDLSDWDVGDLVDAGSMFRGAKSFESDLSDWNVSAVTDMGWMFSGAVKFDSDLSNWKTAKVVDMSSMFYNATAFEGGGGSLSG
;
A
#
# COMPACT_ATOMS: atom_id res chain seq x y z
N MET A 1 -54.15 20.32 -21.89
CA MET A 1 -54.20 18.92 -21.43
C MET A 1 -53.46 18.08 -22.46
N ARG A 2 -52.33 17.45 -22.07
CA ARG A 2 -51.61 16.34 -22.76
C ARG A 2 -50.92 16.69 -24.09
N THR A 3 -49.73 16.22 -24.48
CA THR A 3 -48.48 15.73 -23.86
C THR A 3 -47.45 15.73 -25.00
N VAL A 4 -46.17 15.86 -24.66
CA VAL A 4 -44.96 15.80 -25.51
C VAL A 4 -44.73 14.39 -26.09
N THR A 5 -44.00 14.22 -27.20
CA THR A 5 -42.87 13.24 -27.33
C THR A 5 -41.95 13.62 -28.50
N LEU A 6 -40.69 13.91 -28.15
CA LEU A 6 -39.52 14.05 -29.02
C LEU A 6 -38.93 12.67 -29.35
N LEU A 7 -38.26 12.56 -30.50
CA LEU A 7 -37.24 11.54 -30.71
C LEU A 7 -36.03 12.20 -31.41
N PHE A 8 -34.98 12.51 -30.64
CA PHE A 8 -33.65 12.78 -31.19
C PHE A 8 -32.63 11.98 -30.38
N ALA A 9 -31.72 11.36 -31.12
CA ALA A 9 -30.76 10.36 -30.67
C ALA A 9 -29.82 10.88 -29.58
N PHE A 10 -29.57 10.03 -28.58
CA PHE A 10 -28.50 10.19 -27.60
C PHE A 10 -27.14 9.91 -28.28
N ILE A 11 -26.37 10.97 -28.53
CA ILE A 11 -24.92 10.91 -28.37
C ILE A 11 -24.66 11.47 -26.98
N ALA A 12 -24.28 10.62 -26.03
CA ALA A 12 -23.87 11.06 -24.71
C ALA A 12 -22.56 11.83 -24.83
N ALA A 13 -22.66 13.15 -24.97
CA ALA A 13 -21.56 14.03 -24.66
C ALA A 13 -21.25 13.88 -23.17
N PHE A 14 -20.05 13.41 -22.85
CA PHE A 14 -19.47 13.48 -21.51
C PHE A 14 -19.31 14.98 -21.20
N VAL A 15 -20.34 15.56 -20.59
CA VAL A 15 -20.23 16.87 -19.95
C VAL A 15 -19.34 16.63 -18.73
N VAL A 16 -18.05 16.94 -18.84
CA VAL A 16 -17.21 17.09 -17.66
C VAL A 16 -17.75 18.35 -16.96
N PRO A 17 -18.37 18.26 -15.78
CA PRO A 17 -18.78 19.45 -15.06
C PRO A 17 -17.54 20.29 -14.72
N SER A 18 -17.71 21.61 -14.73
CA SER A 18 -16.70 22.61 -14.35
C SER A 18 -15.94 22.17 -13.08
N PRO A 19 -14.63 22.40 -12.96
CA PRO A 19 -13.86 21.96 -11.80
C PRO A 19 -14.19 22.87 -10.62
N SER A 20 -15.30 22.61 -9.94
CA SER A 20 -15.51 23.04 -8.57
C SER A 20 -15.16 21.84 -7.68
N LEU A 21 -13.92 21.83 -7.18
CA LEU A 21 -13.45 21.11 -5.98
C LEU A 21 -14.28 19.86 -5.61
N ALA A 22 -14.31 18.86 -6.48
CA ALA A 22 -14.74 17.54 -6.09
C ALA A 22 -13.52 16.88 -5.45
N VAL A 23 -13.36 17.07 -4.14
CA VAL A 23 -12.64 16.10 -3.32
C VAL A 23 -13.26 14.74 -3.66
N PHE A 24 -12.45 13.75 -4.00
CA PHE A 24 -12.94 12.39 -4.20
C PHE A 24 -13.50 11.94 -2.83
N GLU A 25 -14.80 12.11 -2.59
CA GLU A 25 -15.49 11.64 -1.35
C GLU A 25 -15.63 10.11 -1.32
N TYR A 26 -15.03 9.40 -2.27
CA TYR A 26 -15.20 7.97 -2.44
C TYR A 26 -13.92 7.23 -2.06
N ALA A 27 -14.07 6.19 -1.24
CA ALA A 27 -12.98 5.27 -0.92
C ALA A 27 -12.38 4.69 -2.21
N LEU A 28 -11.06 4.71 -2.31
CA LEU A 28 -10.35 3.97 -3.33
C LEU A 28 -10.56 2.47 -3.08
N ASP A 29 -10.82 1.74 -4.15
CA ASP A 29 -10.95 0.30 -4.18
C ASP A 29 -9.91 -0.30 -5.13
N ASP A 30 -9.86 -1.63 -5.24
CA ASP A 30 -8.92 -2.35 -6.11
C ASP A 30 -8.96 -1.88 -7.57
N SER A 31 -10.10 -1.35 -8.03
CA SER A 31 -10.29 -0.91 -9.42
C SER A 31 -9.75 0.51 -9.67
N THR A 32 -9.58 1.31 -8.62
CA THR A 32 -9.27 2.74 -8.71
C THR A 32 -7.93 3.11 -8.11
N VAL A 33 -7.48 2.41 -7.06
CA VAL A 33 -6.25 2.75 -6.32
C VAL A 33 -5.01 2.80 -7.21
N ARG A 34 -4.88 1.87 -8.18
CA ARG A 34 -3.73 1.84 -9.09
C ARG A 34 -3.65 3.08 -9.96
N ALA A 35 -4.79 3.57 -10.46
CA ALA A 35 -4.83 4.78 -11.27
C ALA A 35 -4.50 6.03 -10.45
N ALA A 36 -4.91 6.08 -9.17
CA ALA A 36 -4.55 7.15 -8.26
C ALA A 36 -3.05 7.16 -7.99
N VAL A 37 -2.45 6.00 -7.67
CA VAL A 37 -1.00 5.87 -7.44
C VAL A 37 -0.20 6.22 -8.70
N GLU A 38 -0.59 5.75 -9.88
CA GLU A 38 0.07 6.10 -11.14
C GLU A 38 0.01 7.62 -11.43
N ALA A 39 -1.10 8.27 -11.08
CA ALA A 39 -1.22 9.71 -11.19
C ALA A 39 -0.26 10.41 -10.22
N TRP A 40 -0.19 9.95 -8.97
CA TRP A 40 0.71 10.48 -7.94
C TRP A 40 2.17 10.40 -8.37
N LEU A 41 2.63 9.20 -8.74
CA LEU A 41 4.01 8.96 -9.17
C LEU A 41 4.39 9.73 -10.44
N ARG A 42 3.42 10.10 -11.29
CA ARG A 42 3.66 10.92 -12.49
C ARG A 42 3.75 12.40 -12.16
N ASN A 43 2.85 12.90 -11.32
CA ASN A 43 2.76 14.30 -10.94
C ASN A 43 1.90 14.47 -9.69
N GLU A 44 2.55 14.67 -8.55
CA GLU A 44 1.89 14.82 -7.25
C GLU A 44 0.90 15.99 -7.21
N THR A 45 1.21 17.11 -7.86
CA THR A 45 0.32 18.29 -7.88
C THR A 45 -1.01 17.95 -8.58
N ASN A 46 -0.94 17.35 -9.78
CA ASN A 46 -2.13 16.96 -10.51
C ASN A 46 -2.91 15.85 -9.79
N ALA A 47 -2.21 14.90 -9.16
CA ALA A 47 -2.85 13.85 -8.37
C ALA A 47 -3.57 14.43 -7.14
N THR A 48 -2.96 15.42 -6.48
CA THR A 48 -3.55 16.13 -5.36
C THR A 48 -4.82 16.88 -5.77
N ASP A 49 -4.85 17.48 -6.95
CA ASP A 49 -6.05 18.15 -7.47
C ASP A 49 -7.20 17.17 -7.78
N LEU A 50 -6.87 15.91 -8.12
CA LEU A 50 -7.85 14.88 -8.52
C LEU A 50 -8.34 14.02 -7.35
N TYR A 51 -7.43 13.64 -6.45
CA TYR A 51 -7.65 12.66 -5.39
C TYR A 51 -7.41 13.21 -3.98
N GLY A 52 -6.94 14.45 -3.87
CA GLY A 52 -6.44 14.99 -2.60
C GLY A 52 -5.03 14.50 -2.27
N PRO A 53 -4.45 14.98 -1.16
CA PRO A 53 -3.13 14.54 -0.70
C PRO A 53 -3.15 13.05 -0.39
N ILE A 54 -2.10 12.33 -0.77
CA ILE A 54 -2.03 10.86 -0.62
C ILE A 54 -2.21 10.37 0.82
N SER A 55 -1.75 11.14 1.80
CA SER A 55 -1.93 10.82 3.22
C SER A 55 -3.39 10.82 3.67
N GLY A 56 -4.28 11.49 2.94
CA GLY A 56 -5.72 11.56 3.21
C GLY A 56 -6.57 10.64 2.34
N TRP A 57 -5.98 9.75 1.55
CA TRP A 57 -6.75 8.82 0.73
C TRP A 57 -7.44 7.77 1.61
N ASP A 58 -8.75 7.63 1.44
CA ASP A 58 -9.50 6.52 2.02
C ASP A 58 -9.24 5.26 1.20
N VAL A 59 -8.35 4.39 1.68
CA VAL A 59 -8.02 3.10 1.06
C VAL A 59 -8.72 1.93 1.75
N SER A 60 -9.73 2.20 2.58
CA SER A 60 -10.40 1.16 3.39
C SER A 60 -11.13 0.10 2.55
N ALA A 61 -11.40 0.38 1.27
CA ALA A 61 -12.01 -0.57 0.33
C ALA A 61 -11.00 -1.31 -0.55
N VAL A 62 -9.69 -1.05 -0.39
CA VAL A 62 -8.63 -1.78 -1.09
C VAL A 62 -8.38 -3.11 -0.38
N MET A 63 -8.30 -4.18 -1.15
CA MET A 63 -7.90 -5.52 -0.71
C MET A 63 -6.57 -5.95 -1.35
N ASP A 64 -6.27 -5.46 -2.55
CA ASP A 64 -5.05 -5.77 -3.30
C ASP A 64 -4.21 -4.50 -3.55
N ALA A 65 -3.16 -4.35 -2.73
CA ALA A 65 -2.14 -3.32 -2.85
C ALA A 65 -0.86 -3.81 -3.54
N SER A 66 -0.91 -4.96 -4.24
CA SER A 66 0.28 -5.56 -4.84
C SER A 66 0.94 -4.62 -5.84
N GLY A 67 2.24 -4.40 -5.62
CA GLY A 67 3.10 -3.59 -6.47
C GLY A 67 2.62 -2.16 -6.72
N LEU A 68 1.86 -1.54 -5.82
CA LEU A 68 1.36 -0.17 -6.04
C LEU A 68 2.48 0.84 -6.26
N PHE A 69 3.55 0.78 -5.47
CA PHE A 69 4.69 1.70 -5.54
C PHE A 69 5.96 1.03 -6.07
N ARG A 70 5.85 -0.17 -6.65
CA ARG A 70 6.99 -0.96 -7.11
C ARG A 70 7.91 -0.16 -8.03
N ASP A 71 9.21 -0.22 -7.74
CA ASP A 71 10.31 0.47 -8.42
C ASP A 71 10.25 2.01 -8.39
N ALA A 72 9.37 2.61 -7.57
CA ALA A 72 9.35 4.05 -7.33
C ALA A 72 10.45 4.45 -6.32
N SER A 73 11.70 4.51 -6.78
CA SER A 73 12.89 4.70 -5.93
C SER A 73 12.84 5.93 -5.02
N ASP A 74 12.19 6.99 -5.48
CA ASP A 74 12.15 8.30 -4.83
C ASP A 74 10.84 8.50 -4.02
N PHE A 75 9.96 7.50 -3.99
CA PHE A 75 8.70 7.58 -3.25
C PHE A 75 8.96 7.57 -1.73
N ASP A 76 8.45 8.59 -1.05
CA ASP A 76 8.60 8.79 0.41
C ASP A 76 7.41 9.57 1.00
N ALA A 77 6.21 9.32 0.48
CA ALA A 77 5.02 9.96 1.01
C ALA A 77 4.58 9.32 2.33
N ASP A 78 3.97 10.13 3.20
CA ASP A 78 3.40 9.68 4.47
C ASP A 78 2.10 8.90 4.24
N LEU A 79 2.09 7.65 4.69
CA LEU A 79 0.97 6.70 4.62
C LEU A 79 0.52 6.24 6.02
N SER A 80 0.96 6.89 7.08
CA SER A 80 0.66 6.50 8.47
C SER A 80 -0.85 6.48 8.76
N GLU A 81 -1.61 7.37 8.14
CA GLU A 81 -3.07 7.50 8.32
C GLU A 81 -3.90 6.56 7.41
N TRP A 82 -3.27 5.70 6.61
CA TRP A 82 -4.00 4.78 5.75
C TRP A 82 -4.70 3.68 6.55
N SER A 83 -6.01 3.52 6.33
CA SER A 83 -6.76 2.39 6.89
C SER A 83 -6.61 1.15 6.01
N VAL A 84 -5.71 0.25 6.40
CA VAL A 84 -5.34 -0.95 5.63
C VAL A 84 -5.96 -2.26 6.15
N ALA A 85 -6.95 -2.17 7.05
CA ALA A 85 -7.53 -3.33 7.75
C ALA A 85 -8.12 -4.41 6.83
N ASN A 86 -8.48 -4.06 5.58
CA ASN A 86 -9.02 -5.01 4.59
C ASN A 86 -7.98 -5.50 3.57
N LEU A 87 -6.71 -5.07 3.66
CA LEU A 87 -5.65 -5.53 2.76
C LEU A 87 -5.39 -7.02 2.96
N VAL A 88 -5.52 -7.78 1.87
CA VAL A 88 -5.22 -9.21 1.80
C VAL A 88 -3.88 -9.44 1.11
N ASN A 89 -3.52 -8.62 0.13
CA ASN A 89 -2.31 -8.75 -0.66
C ASN A 89 -1.54 -7.42 -0.69
N ALA A 90 -0.32 -7.41 -0.13
CA ALA A 90 0.61 -6.28 -0.20
C ALA A 90 1.95 -6.70 -0.85
N SER A 91 1.95 -7.79 -1.62
CA SER A 91 3.16 -8.30 -2.27
C SER A 91 3.82 -7.23 -3.14
N SER A 92 5.14 -7.09 -2.98
CA SER A 92 5.97 -6.10 -3.68
C SER A 92 5.47 -4.65 -3.61
N MET A 93 4.58 -4.27 -2.67
CA MET A 93 3.95 -2.95 -2.63
C MET A 93 4.97 -1.80 -2.66
N PHE A 94 6.07 -1.94 -1.92
CA PHE A 94 7.19 -0.99 -1.85
C PHE A 94 8.52 -1.60 -2.32
N GLU A 95 8.47 -2.65 -3.15
CA GLU A 95 9.69 -3.25 -3.70
C GLU A 95 10.45 -2.19 -4.51
N GLY A 96 11.72 -1.95 -4.19
CA GLY A 96 12.57 -0.98 -4.87
C GLY A 96 12.36 0.48 -4.48
N CYS A 97 11.48 0.79 -3.52
CA CYS A 97 11.31 2.15 -2.99
C CYS A 97 12.47 2.55 -2.07
N GLU A 98 13.63 2.88 -2.64
CA GLU A 98 14.86 3.10 -1.87
C GLU A 98 14.74 4.22 -0.81
N SER A 99 13.91 5.24 -1.08
CA SER A 99 13.74 6.42 -0.22
C SER A 99 12.61 6.28 0.80
N PHE A 100 11.73 5.27 0.67
CA PHE A 100 10.52 5.16 1.48
C PHE A 100 10.82 4.97 2.97
N SER A 101 10.22 5.82 3.81
CA SER A 101 10.49 5.89 5.25
C SER A 101 9.26 6.17 6.12
N SER A 102 8.05 6.02 5.56
CA SER A 102 6.81 6.27 6.31
C SER A 102 6.69 5.34 7.51
N ASP A 103 6.19 5.87 8.62
CA ASP A 103 5.84 5.08 9.80
C ASP A 103 4.53 4.31 9.57
N LEU A 104 4.60 2.98 9.68
CA LEU A 104 3.48 2.05 9.47
C LEU A 104 3.14 1.27 10.76
N SER A 105 3.63 1.73 11.92
CA SER A 105 3.43 1.06 13.21
C SER A 105 1.95 0.87 13.57
N ASP A 106 1.10 1.84 13.19
CA ASP A 106 -0.34 1.84 13.45
C ASP A 106 -1.18 1.07 12.40
N TRP A 107 -0.56 0.48 11.37
CA TRP A 107 -1.28 -0.29 10.37
C TRP A 107 -1.89 -1.58 10.94
N ASP A 108 -3.21 -1.74 10.81
CA ASP A 108 -3.88 -3.01 11.08
C ASP A 108 -3.71 -3.98 9.90
N VAL A 109 -2.76 -4.90 10.01
CA VAL A 109 -2.46 -5.93 9.00
C VAL A 109 -3.08 -7.29 9.32
N GLY A 110 -4.10 -7.34 10.18
CA GLY A 110 -4.67 -8.60 10.68
C GLY A 110 -5.23 -9.55 9.61
N ASP A 111 -5.69 -9.00 8.48
CA ASP A 111 -6.24 -9.74 7.34
C ASP A 111 -5.22 -10.00 6.22
N LEU A 112 -3.98 -9.53 6.38
CA LEU A 112 -2.93 -9.69 5.37
C LEU A 112 -2.53 -11.15 5.22
N VAL A 113 -2.55 -11.64 3.97
CA VAL A 113 -2.22 -13.04 3.61
C VAL A 113 -0.88 -13.12 2.87
N ASP A 114 -0.59 -12.14 2.03
CA ASP A 114 0.63 -12.09 1.21
C ASP A 114 1.39 -10.78 1.44
N ALA A 115 2.59 -10.90 2.03
CA ALA A 115 3.54 -9.82 2.27
C ALA A 115 4.87 -10.06 1.52
N GLY A 116 4.87 -10.95 0.52
CA GLY A 116 6.06 -11.33 -0.23
C GLY A 116 6.73 -10.12 -0.87
N SER A 117 8.02 -9.94 -0.65
CA SER A 117 8.82 -8.82 -1.18
C SER A 117 8.31 -7.41 -0.85
N MET A 118 7.37 -7.23 0.10
CA MET A 118 6.68 -5.95 0.33
C MET A 118 7.63 -4.75 0.49
N PHE A 119 8.76 -4.93 1.17
CA PHE A 119 9.80 -3.90 1.40
C PHE A 119 11.15 -4.27 0.79
N ARG A 120 11.17 -5.19 -0.20
CA ARG A 120 12.40 -5.66 -0.81
C ARG A 120 13.14 -4.49 -1.46
N GLY A 121 14.35 -4.18 -0.98
CA GLY A 121 15.16 -3.07 -1.48
C GLY A 121 14.71 -1.68 -1.01
N ALA A 122 13.77 -1.58 -0.06
CA ALA A 122 13.39 -0.31 0.57
C ALA A 122 14.47 0.12 1.58
N LYS A 123 15.57 0.67 1.06
CA LYS A 123 16.81 0.91 1.83
C LYS A 123 16.62 1.84 3.03
N SER A 124 15.73 2.83 2.90
CA SER A 124 15.48 3.83 3.94
C SER A 124 14.39 3.44 4.93
N PHE A 125 13.71 2.31 4.70
CA PHE A 125 12.56 1.91 5.49
C PHE A 125 12.96 1.52 6.92
N GLU A 126 12.35 2.19 7.88
CA GLU A 126 12.52 1.99 9.32
C GLU A 126 11.19 2.34 9.99
N SER A 127 10.46 1.35 10.48
CA SER A 127 9.23 1.52 11.25
C SER A 127 9.13 0.39 12.27
N ASP A 128 8.55 0.69 13.44
CA ASP A 128 8.35 -0.32 14.47
C ASP A 128 7.13 -1.18 14.13
N LEU A 129 7.40 -2.39 13.63
CA LEU A 129 6.37 -3.35 13.25
C LEU A 129 6.14 -4.42 14.34
N SER A 130 6.63 -4.19 15.56
CA SER A 130 6.57 -5.18 16.65
C SER A 130 5.13 -5.57 17.05
N ASP A 131 4.18 -4.66 16.86
CA ASP A 131 2.76 -4.84 17.16
C ASP A 131 1.92 -5.39 15.99
N TRP A 132 2.51 -5.59 14.81
CA TRP A 132 1.80 -6.15 13.65
C TRP A 132 1.30 -7.57 13.92
N ASN A 133 0.00 -7.79 13.74
CA ASN A 133 -0.61 -9.12 13.82
C ASN A 133 -0.48 -9.88 12.50
N VAL A 134 0.65 -10.56 12.29
CA VAL A 134 0.91 -11.34 11.06
C VAL A 134 0.36 -12.77 11.06
N SER A 135 -0.58 -13.11 11.96
CA SER A 135 -1.03 -14.50 12.15
C SER A 135 -1.88 -15.08 11.01
N ALA A 136 -2.26 -14.25 10.04
CA ALA A 136 -2.93 -14.64 8.80
C ALA A 136 -1.96 -14.86 7.62
N VAL A 137 -0.75 -14.30 7.69
CA VAL A 137 0.21 -14.26 6.59
C VAL A 137 0.72 -15.66 6.26
N THR A 138 0.81 -15.94 4.96
CA THR A 138 1.31 -17.20 4.40
C THR A 138 2.60 -17.04 3.59
N ASP A 139 2.89 -15.83 3.09
CA ASP A 139 4.10 -15.52 2.34
C ASP A 139 4.79 -14.27 2.90
N MET A 140 6.05 -14.42 3.29
CA MET A 140 6.99 -13.36 3.70
C MET A 140 8.32 -13.47 2.95
N GLY A 141 8.36 -14.23 1.85
CA GLY A 141 9.55 -14.43 1.04
C GLY A 141 10.12 -13.09 0.60
N TRP A 142 11.42 -12.87 0.85
CA TRP A 142 12.14 -11.64 0.50
C TRP A 142 11.58 -10.34 1.10
N MET A 143 10.63 -10.37 2.03
CA MET A 143 9.87 -9.19 2.51
C MET A 143 10.76 -7.99 2.86
N PHE A 144 11.88 -8.22 3.54
CA PHE A 144 12.85 -7.18 3.94
C PHE A 144 14.22 -7.33 3.25
N SER A 145 14.31 -8.12 2.18
CA SER A 145 15.58 -8.36 1.51
C SER A 145 16.16 -7.05 0.99
N GLY A 146 17.33 -6.64 1.48
CA GLY A 146 17.99 -5.39 1.11
C GLY A 146 17.41 -4.13 1.75
N ALA A 147 16.48 -4.26 2.71
CA ALA A 147 16.03 -3.15 3.55
C ALA A 147 17.11 -2.84 4.61
N VAL A 148 18.15 -2.10 4.21
CA VAL A 148 19.40 -2.00 4.96
C VAL A 148 19.28 -1.33 6.34
N LYS A 149 18.26 -0.49 6.55
CA LYS A 149 17.99 0.20 7.83
C LYS A 149 16.97 -0.49 8.73
N PHE A 150 16.28 -1.51 8.24
CA PHE A 150 15.21 -2.16 9.00
C PHE A 150 15.77 -2.93 10.20
N ASP A 151 15.27 -2.64 11.41
CA ASP A 151 15.71 -3.26 12.67
C ASP A 151 14.58 -3.37 13.73
N SER A 152 13.33 -3.63 13.31
CA SER A 152 12.22 -3.81 14.24
C SER A 152 12.31 -5.15 15.00
N ASP A 153 11.91 -5.18 16.28
CA ASP A 153 11.82 -6.40 17.07
C ASP A 153 10.59 -7.22 16.68
N LEU A 154 10.83 -8.30 15.92
CA LEU A 154 9.78 -9.17 15.42
C LEU A 154 9.49 -10.39 16.32
N SER A 155 10.00 -10.40 17.55
CA SER A 155 9.88 -11.56 18.45
C SER A 155 8.43 -11.92 18.83
N ASN A 156 7.49 -10.99 18.70
CA ASN A 156 6.06 -11.21 18.95
C ASN A 156 5.29 -11.77 17.75
N TRP A 157 5.89 -11.82 16.56
CA TRP A 157 5.21 -12.26 15.35
C TRP A 157 4.84 -13.74 15.41
N LYS A 158 3.57 -14.04 15.13
CA LYS A 158 3.04 -15.41 15.08
C LYS A 158 3.08 -15.94 13.66
N THR A 159 4.12 -16.69 13.34
CA THR A 159 4.42 -17.09 11.95
C THR A 159 4.00 -18.52 11.60
N ALA A 160 3.16 -19.16 12.43
CA ALA A 160 2.78 -20.57 12.28
C ALA A 160 2.05 -20.93 10.96
N LYS A 161 1.53 -19.94 10.23
CA LYS A 161 0.89 -20.14 8.91
C LYS A 161 1.81 -19.81 7.73
N VAL A 162 2.99 -19.25 7.98
CA VAL A 162 3.89 -18.83 6.93
C VAL A 162 4.50 -20.06 6.26
N VAL A 163 4.35 -20.13 4.95
CA VAL A 163 4.86 -21.21 4.09
C VAL A 163 6.20 -20.82 3.48
N ASP A 164 6.38 -19.53 3.14
CA ASP A 164 7.62 -19.01 2.56
C ASP A 164 8.18 -17.84 3.39
N MET A 165 9.42 -18.03 3.89
CA MET A 165 10.26 -16.99 4.50
C MET A 165 11.64 -16.91 3.84
N SER A 166 11.76 -17.49 2.64
CA SER A 166 13.03 -17.58 1.92
C SER A 166 13.61 -16.18 1.73
N SER A 167 14.88 -16.02 2.09
CA SER A 167 15.62 -14.77 1.92
C SER A 167 14.97 -13.52 2.54
N MET A 168 14.07 -13.67 3.53
CA MET A 168 13.31 -12.56 4.11
C MET A 168 14.20 -11.39 4.55
N PHE A 169 15.39 -11.66 5.10
CA PHE A 169 16.37 -10.67 5.56
C PHE A 169 17.68 -10.68 4.77
N TYR A 170 17.69 -11.24 3.56
CA TYR A 170 18.92 -11.26 2.75
C TYR A 170 19.42 -9.83 2.49
N ASN A 171 20.67 -9.52 2.89
CA ASN A 171 21.25 -8.17 2.85
C ASN A 171 20.50 -7.08 3.64
N ALA A 172 19.64 -7.43 4.61
CA ALA A 172 19.11 -6.47 5.59
C ALA A 172 20.16 -6.26 6.71
N THR A 173 21.10 -5.35 6.50
CA THR A 173 22.34 -5.29 7.29
C THR A 173 22.18 -4.73 8.71
N ALA A 174 21.14 -3.92 8.97
CA ALA A 174 20.86 -3.42 10.31
C ALA A 174 20.06 -4.41 11.17
N PHE A 175 19.42 -5.40 10.55
CA PHE A 175 18.55 -6.33 11.27
C PHE A 175 19.38 -7.28 12.14
N GLU A 176 19.35 -7.06 13.45
CA GLU A 176 20.11 -7.89 14.41
C GLU A 176 19.36 -9.16 14.83
N GLY A 177 18.15 -9.38 14.31
CA GLY A 177 17.32 -10.54 14.61
C GLY A 177 16.81 -10.50 16.04
N GLY A 178 15.58 -10.01 16.24
CA GLY A 178 14.90 -10.03 17.53
C GLY A 178 15.14 -11.37 18.24
N GLY A 179 15.67 -11.33 19.47
CA GLY A 179 16.37 -12.44 20.14
C GLY A 179 15.58 -13.73 20.40
N GLY A 180 14.38 -13.89 19.83
CA GLY A 180 13.66 -15.14 19.67
C GLY A 180 13.58 -15.47 18.19
N SER A 181 14.24 -16.56 17.78
CA SER A 181 14.12 -17.13 16.44
C SER A 181 12.68 -17.04 15.96
N LEU A 182 12.45 -16.35 14.83
CA LEU A 182 11.31 -16.56 13.95
C LEU A 182 11.35 -18.04 13.58
N SER A 183 10.79 -18.88 14.45
CA SER A 183 10.86 -20.33 14.35
C SER A 183 9.62 -20.75 13.59
N GLY A 184 9.79 -20.92 12.28
CA GLY A 184 8.90 -21.73 11.46
C GLY A 184 9.04 -23.21 11.79
#